data_AF-A0AAE0L2M0-F1
#
_entry.id   AF-A0AAE0L2M0-F1
#
_cell.length_a   1.000
_cell.length_b   1.000
_cell.length_c   1.000
_cell.angle_alpha   90.00
_cell.angle_beta   90.00
_cell.angle_gamma   90.00
#
_symmetry.space_group_name_H-M   'P 1'
#
loop_
_entity.id
_entity.type
_entity.pdbx_description
1 polymer ?
#
loop_
_entity_poly.entity_id
_entity_poly.type
_entity_poly.pdbx_seq_one_letter_code
_entity_poly.pdbx_strand_id
1 'polypeptide(L)'
;MRHTNTNFTLRYLPHRYLYGSLPSGLQTLTALTEIDLSWNSLYGVLPTILGALTKLITLELSYNCLSGTLPTELGKLTSMAYLYAVDDMLSGPLPTELGELTAMTAM
;
A
#
# COMPACT_ATOMS: atom_id res chain seq x y z
N MET A 1 19.21 11.74 21.68
CA MET A 1 18.27 10.63 21.92
C MET A 1 16.86 11.16 22.06
N ARG A 2 16.13 11.32 20.95
CA ARG A 2 14.66 11.45 20.94
C ARG A 2 14.19 10.95 19.56
N HIS A 3 13.87 9.67 19.48
CA HIS A 3 13.12 9.12 18.35
C HIS A 3 11.69 9.64 18.50
N THR A 4 11.42 10.83 17.97
CA THR A 4 10.04 11.28 17.78
C THR A 4 9.40 10.34 16.78
N ASN A 5 8.37 9.66 17.25
CA ASN A 5 7.48 8.80 16.52
C ASN A 5 6.69 9.66 15.51
N THR A 6 7.32 10.04 14.40
CA THR A 6 6.67 10.79 13.33
C THR A 6 5.83 9.80 12.53
N ASN A 7 4.51 9.91 12.65
CA ASN A 7 3.55 9.52 11.62
C ASN A 7 3.98 10.19 10.30
N PHE A 8 4.86 9.53 9.54
CA PHE A 8 5.15 9.92 8.16
C PHE A 8 4.01 9.43 7.29
N THR A 9 2.84 10.05 7.39
CA THR A 9 1.89 9.91 6.28
C THR A 9 2.58 10.51 5.06
N LEU A 10 2.81 9.73 4.00
CA LEU A 10 3.42 10.17 2.74
C LEU A 10 2.51 11.13 1.94
N ARG A 11 1.71 11.95 2.64
CA ARG A 11 0.73 12.92 2.12
C ARG A 11 1.34 14.17 1.49
N TYR A 12 2.66 14.35 1.55
CA TYR A 12 3.30 15.65 1.26
C TYR A 12 3.93 15.77 -0.14
N LEU A 13 3.74 14.78 -1.02
CA LEU A 13 4.24 14.89 -2.38
C LEU A 13 3.14 15.44 -3.28
N PRO A 14 3.42 16.46 -4.11
CA PRO A 14 2.44 16.95 -5.07
C PRO A 14 2.02 15.78 -5.98
N HIS A 15 0.74 15.44 -5.91
CA HIS A 15 0.05 14.50 -6.79
C HIS A 15 0.47 14.81 -8.23
N ARG A 16 1.18 13.89 -8.90
CA ARG A 16 1.71 13.90 -10.29
C ARG A 16 3.23 13.78 -10.45
N TYR A 17 4.04 13.85 -9.39
CA TYR A 17 5.50 13.82 -9.54
C TYR A 17 6.16 12.50 -9.18
N LEU A 18 5.48 11.59 -8.48
CA LEU A 18 6.05 10.27 -8.24
C LEU A 18 5.90 9.40 -9.49
N TYR A 19 7.04 8.91 -9.98
CA TYR A 19 7.15 7.96 -11.08
C TYR A 19 8.13 6.86 -10.69
N GLY A 20 8.08 5.74 -11.38
CA GLY A 20 8.87 4.56 -11.05
C GLY A 20 8.05 3.49 -10.33
N SER A 21 8.72 2.40 -9.98
CA SER A 21 8.15 1.33 -9.17
C SER A 21 8.29 1.62 -7.68
N LEU A 22 7.41 1.03 -6.87
CA LEU A 22 7.51 1.06 -5.41
C LEU A 22 8.86 0.48 -4.96
N PRO A 23 9.66 1.22 -4.16
CA PRO A 23 10.99 0.78 -3.77
C PRO A 23 10.96 -0.27 -2.66
N SER A 24 11.96 -1.17 -2.64
CA SER A 24 12.14 -2.19 -1.60
C SER A 24 12.39 -1.61 -0.20
N GLY A 25 12.82 -0.35 -0.11
CA GLY A 25 13.07 0.35 1.16
C GLY A 25 11.82 0.57 2.03
N LEU A 26 10.61 0.47 1.45
CA LEU A 26 9.35 0.61 2.19
C LEU A 26 9.24 -0.38 3.36
N GLN A 27 9.90 -1.53 3.26
CA GLN A 27 9.92 -2.58 4.29
C GLN A 27 10.39 -2.10 5.67
N THR A 28 11.17 -1.03 5.70
CA THR A 28 11.74 -0.49 6.94
C THR A 28 10.78 0.43 7.68
N LEU A 29 9.71 0.88 7.01
CA LEU A 29 8.74 1.84 7.54
C LEU A 29 7.61 1.14 8.31
N THR A 30 7.95 0.15 9.13
CA THR A 30 7.00 -0.74 9.84
C THR A 30 6.10 -0.04 10.87
N ALA A 31 6.37 1.24 11.17
CA ALA A 31 5.53 2.06 12.03
C ALA A 31 4.37 2.76 11.29
N LEU A 32 4.34 2.71 9.95
CA LEU A 32 3.31 3.38 9.17
C LEU A 32 1.94 2.75 9.38
N THR A 33 0.94 3.62 9.55
CA THR A 33 -0.48 3.26 9.63
C THR A 33 -1.25 3.68 8.38
N GLU A 34 -0.71 4.59 7.59
CA GLU A 34 -1.36 5.09 6.39
C GLU A 34 -0.33 5.38 5.30
N ILE A 35 -0.59 4.83 4.11
CA ILE A 35 0.13 5.12 2.88
C ILE A 35 -0.91 5.59 1.87
N ASP A 36 -0.75 6.84 1.44
CA ASP A 36 -1.49 7.42 0.33
C ASP A 36 -0.48 7.78 -0.77
N LEU A 37 -0.56 7.06 -1.88
CA LEU A 37 0.23 7.27 -3.09
C LEU A 37 -0.69 7.55 -4.29
N SER A 38 -1.94 7.90 -4.04
CA SER A 38 -2.90 8.14 -5.11
C SER A 38 -2.52 9.33 -5.98
N TRP A 39 -3.02 9.33 -7.21
CA TRP A 39 -2.84 10.40 -8.19
C TRP A 39 -1.36 10.65 -8.52
N ASN A 40 -0.64 9.58 -8.85
CA ASN A 40 0.75 9.63 -9.28
C ASN A 40 0.94 8.87 -10.59
N SER A 41 2.19 8.72 -11.03
CA SER A 41 2.58 8.01 -12.24
C SER A 41 3.41 6.76 -11.89
N LEU A 42 3.08 6.10 -10.76
CA LEU A 42 3.76 4.88 -10.34
C LEU A 42 3.41 3.73 -11.29
N TYR A 43 4.37 2.85 -11.56
CA TYR A 43 4.19 1.74 -12.49
C TYR A 43 4.90 0.46 -12.04
N GLY A 44 4.66 -0.63 -12.75
CA GLY A 44 5.20 -1.95 -12.41
C GLY A 44 4.30 -2.68 -11.43
N VAL A 45 4.85 -3.71 -10.77
CA VAL A 45 4.07 -4.59 -9.88
C VAL A 45 4.15 -4.14 -8.43
N LEU A 46 3.11 -4.47 -7.65
CA LEU A 46 3.14 -4.30 -6.20
C LEU A 46 4.16 -5.27 -5.59
N PRO A 47 5.16 -4.77 -4.87
CA PRO A 47 6.17 -5.64 -4.28
C PRO A 47 5.58 -6.38 -3.08
N THR A 48 5.94 -7.66 -2.94
CA THR A 48 5.56 -8.53 -1.81
C THR A 48 5.94 -7.94 -0.44
N ILE A 49 6.89 -7.01 -0.46
CA ILE A 49 7.41 -6.35 0.72
C ILE A 49 6.40 -5.48 1.47
N LEU A 50 5.29 -5.09 0.81
CA LEU A 50 4.19 -4.41 1.48
C LEU A 50 3.66 -5.20 2.68
N GLY A 51 3.74 -6.53 2.65
CA GLY A 51 3.32 -7.39 3.78
C GLY A 51 4.17 -7.25 5.06
N ALA A 52 5.29 -6.52 5.03
CA ALA A 52 6.05 -6.20 6.24
C ALA A 52 5.41 -5.08 7.09
N LEU A 53 4.47 -4.32 6.51
CA LEU A 53 3.87 -3.14 7.12
C LEU A 53 2.65 -3.49 7.97
N THR A 54 2.78 -4.42 8.91
CA THR A 54 1.65 -5.03 9.64
C THR A 54 0.79 -4.08 10.48
N LYS A 55 1.26 -2.83 10.69
CA LYS A 55 0.52 -1.75 11.35
C LYS A 55 -0.30 -0.89 10.39
N LEU A 56 -0.20 -1.14 9.09
CA LEU A 56 -0.89 -0.37 8.06
C LEU A 56 -2.40 -0.59 8.18
N ILE A 57 -3.13 0.52 8.24
CA ILE A 57 -4.59 0.60 8.34
C ILE A 57 -5.17 0.96 6.97
N THR A 58 -4.53 1.91 6.28
CA THR A 58 -4.97 2.40 4.97
C THR A 58 -3.85 2.30 3.95
N LEU A 59 -4.15 1.63 2.83
CA LEU A 59 -3.32 1.62 1.63
C LEU A 59 -4.14 2.17 0.46
N GLU A 60 -3.80 3.37 0.02
CA GLU A 60 -4.44 4.07 -1.10
C GLU A 60 -3.44 4.23 -2.25
N LEU A 61 -3.74 3.57 -3.36
CA LEU A 61 -2.89 3.45 -4.54
C LEU A 61 -3.58 3.94 -5.82
N SER A 62 -4.83 4.39 -5.73
CA SER A 62 -5.68 4.68 -6.89
C SER A 62 -5.08 5.76 -7.80
N TYR A 63 -5.48 5.74 -9.08
CA TYR A 63 -5.03 6.72 -10.08
C TYR A 63 -3.50 6.68 -10.27
N ASN A 64 -2.99 5.51 -10.63
CA ASN A 64 -1.60 5.24 -11.01
C ASN A 64 -1.56 4.37 -12.28
N CYS A 65 -0.38 3.83 -12.62
CA CYS A 65 -0.17 2.88 -13.72
C CYS A 65 0.34 1.52 -13.19
N LEU A 66 -0.06 1.10 -11.98
CA LEU A 66 0.36 -0.15 -11.37
C LEU A 66 -0.26 -1.34 -12.10
N SER A 67 0.47 -2.45 -12.22
CA SER A 67 0.11 -3.59 -13.06
C SER A 67 0.39 -4.92 -12.38
N GLY A 68 -0.05 -6.02 -12.99
CA GLY A 68 0.10 -7.36 -12.42
C GLY A 68 -0.96 -7.66 -11.36
N THR A 69 -0.67 -8.56 -10.43
CA THR A 69 -1.62 -9.04 -9.42
C THR A 69 -1.40 -8.36 -8.07
N LEU A 70 -2.41 -8.40 -7.20
CA LEU A 70 -2.21 -8.12 -5.77
C LEU A 70 -1.31 -9.23 -5.16
N PRO A 71 -0.27 -8.90 -4.38
CA PRO A 71 0.57 -9.90 -3.74
C PRO A 71 -0.17 -10.56 -2.57
N THR A 72 0.02 -11.86 -2.38
CA THR A 72 -0.63 -12.61 -1.29
C THR A 72 -0.18 -12.13 0.09
N GLU A 73 0.99 -11.51 0.18
CA GLU A 73 1.52 -10.90 1.41
C GLU A 73 0.65 -9.76 1.95
N LEU A 74 -0.27 -9.19 1.16
CA LEU A 74 -1.25 -8.23 1.70
C LEU A 74 -2.14 -8.86 2.77
N GLY A 75 -2.36 -10.18 2.77
CA GLY A 75 -3.09 -10.89 3.84
C GLY A 75 -2.42 -10.80 5.22
N LYS A 76 -1.11 -10.49 5.28
CA LYS A 76 -0.39 -10.29 6.54
C LYS A 76 -0.74 -8.97 7.23
N LEU A 77 -1.41 -8.05 6.54
CA LEU A 77 -1.73 -6.72 7.03
C LEU A 77 -2.98 -6.74 7.90
N THR A 78 -2.96 -7.47 9.01
CA THR A 78 -4.14 -7.73 9.85
C THR A 78 -4.77 -6.48 10.48
N SER A 79 -4.04 -5.34 10.49
CA SER A 79 -4.57 -4.03 10.92
C SER A 79 -5.27 -3.27 9.79
N MET A 80 -5.19 -3.73 8.55
CA MET A 80 -5.67 -3.03 7.36
C MET A 80 -7.20 -3.03 7.32
N ALA A 81 -7.75 -1.82 7.29
CA ALA A 81 -9.18 -1.58 7.17
C ALA A 81 -9.57 -1.17 5.74
N TYR A 82 -8.66 -0.50 5.03
CA TYR A 82 -8.93 0.09 3.73
C TYR A 82 -7.81 -0.23 2.72
N LEU A 83 -8.20 -0.81 1.59
CA LEU A 83 -7.36 -1.03 0.42
C LEU A 83 -8.05 -0.42 -0.80
N TYR A 84 -7.45 0.61 -1.37
CA TYR A 84 -7.93 1.27 -2.58
C TYR A 84 -6.85 1.18 -3.66
N ALA A 85 -7.24 0.72 -4.85
CA ALA A 85 -6.37 0.63 -6.03
C ALA A 85 -7.21 0.79 -7.30
N VAL A 86 -8.07 1.81 -7.29
CA VAL A 86 -8.98 2.13 -8.39
C VAL A 86 -8.22 2.85 -9.50
N ASP A 87 -8.60 2.63 -10.75
CA ASP A 87 -7.96 3.31 -11.89
C ASP A 87 -6.45 3.03 -11.97
N ASP A 88 -6.11 1.74 -11.88
CA ASP A 88 -4.80 1.13 -12.12
C ASP A 88 -4.95 0.04 -13.22
N MET A 89 -3.84 -0.60 -13.61
CA MET A 89 -3.80 -1.76 -14.53
C MET A 89 -3.65 -3.10 -13.80
N LEU A 90 -4.08 -3.18 -12.53
CA LEU A 90 -4.07 -4.42 -11.75
C LEU A 90 -5.06 -5.45 -12.35
N SER A 91 -4.66 -6.71 -12.37
CA SER A 91 -5.40 -7.81 -12.98
C SER A 91 -5.16 -9.14 -12.25
N GLY A 92 -5.82 -10.21 -12.69
CA GLY A 92 -5.74 -11.53 -12.06
C GLY A 92 -6.69 -11.69 -10.86
N PRO A 93 -6.64 -12.84 -10.19
CA PRO A 93 -7.54 -13.14 -9.08
C PRO A 93 -7.18 -12.30 -7.85
N LEU A 94 -8.20 -11.97 -7.04
CA LEU A 94 -7.98 -11.48 -5.69
C LEU A 94 -7.31 -12.60 -4.86
N PRO A 95 -6.20 -12.33 -4.14
CA PRO A 95 -5.59 -13.28 -3.22
C PRO A 95 -6.60 -13.75 -2.19
N THR A 96 -6.70 -15.07 -1.98
CA THR A 96 -7.57 -15.66 -0.95
C THR A 96 -7.20 -15.20 0.46
N GLU A 97 -5.93 -14.83 0.66
CA GLU A 97 -5.35 -14.30 1.88
C GLU A 97 -5.95 -12.95 2.27
N LEU A 98 -6.57 -12.21 1.35
CA LEU A 98 -7.36 -11.02 1.73
C LEU A 98 -8.56 -11.39 2.61
N GLY A 99 -9.03 -12.64 2.57
CA GLY A 99 -10.04 -13.16 3.48
C GLY A 99 -9.56 -13.30 4.93
N GLU A 100 -8.26 -13.21 5.20
CA GLU A 100 -7.68 -13.23 6.55
C GLU A 100 -7.72 -11.85 7.23
N LEU A 101 -8.07 -10.80 6.49
CA LEU A 101 -8.10 -9.42 6.96
C LEU A 101 -9.33 -9.14 7.82
N THR A 102 -9.22 -9.46 9.11
CA THR A 102 -10.33 -9.30 10.07
C THR A 102 -10.76 -7.85 10.33
N ALA A 103 -9.91 -6.87 10.04
CA ALA A 103 -10.19 -5.44 10.22
C ALA A 103 -10.82 -4.77 9.00
N MET A 104 -10.89 -5.47 7.85
CA MET A 104 -11.37 -4.89 6.59
C MET A 104 -12.87 -4.68 6.64
N THR A 105 -13.33 -3.45 6.42
CA THR A 105 -14.76 -3.16 6.34
C THR A 105 -15.24 -3.42 4.92
N ALA A 106 -16.28 -4.24 4.76
CA ALA A 106 -16.98 -4.37 3.49
C ALA A 106 -17.61 -3.01 3.12
N MET A 107 -17.30 -2.50 1.92
CA MET A 107 -17.94 -1.30 1.35
C MET A 107 -19.36 -1.62 0.87
#